data_AF-A0A7S2DPP5-F1
#
_entry.id   AF-A0A7S2DPP5-F1
#
_cell.length_a   1.000
_cell.length_b   1.000
_cell.length_c   1.000
_cell.angle_alpha   90.00
_cell.angle_beta   90.00
_cell.angle_gamma   90.00
#
_symmetry.space_group_name_H-M   'P 1'
#
loop_
_entity.id
_entity.type
_entity.pdbx_description
1 polymer ?
#
loop_
_entity_poly.entity_id
_entity_poly.type
_entity_poly.pdbx_seq_one_letter_code
_entity_poly.pdbx_strand_id
1 'polypeptide(L)'
;MTTSLASGIQGIQDLLPGMDPLLCEQVNNESPGDVNRTACTLFDLKYHYTGTEYYEAMFYSPLQYSQFFAEAFMLQYTSGLEEVAWGQLGDDVPKELSSLYGQHVALMTLVANRWTSLTYGSQLLGYIVAALAQSAGLGLDLDGLGPVKPSDSILLLFAHDTNQAYLREMLELTWFIEGWPMDSLATGGVLSFELVQDENRQFVMVKYTTATPQQQHDATPLDSGTPPSEAYLIIPECGTHQCPFDEFQRIALSRLSMSCVSEPLRTTLEGLQQQGASAKNSWGVRTVYKSPNPRSMALLFFAGVVVAMMSLRIGAVFKRSCARGWQRNRERAATASMYVRYHDLPSQMTKHDASVVSTKITLMRLGGSPLQ
;
A
#
# COMPACT_ATOMS: atom_id res chain seq x y z
N MET A 1 -1.92 12.77 -18.05
CA MET A 1 -1.46 11.42 -17.64
C MET A 1 -0.81 10.61 -18.76
N THR A 2 -0.99 10.91 -20.05
CA THR A 2 -0.46 10.06 -21.14
C THR A 2 1.00 10.29 -21.51
N THR A 3 1.53 11.52 -21.38
CA THR A 3 2.91 11.84 -21.79
C THR A 3 3.98 11.27 -20.84
N SER A 4 3.75 11.35 -19.53
CA SER A 4 4.70 10.87 -18.50
C SER A 4 4.87 9.34 -18.50
N LEU A 5 3.78 8.59 -18.73
CA LEU A 5 3.85 7.12 -18.81
C LEU A 5 4.54 6.67 -20.09
N ALA A 6 4.29 7.35 -21.22
CA ALA A 6 4.97 7.05 -22.47
C ALA A 6 6.48 7.33 -22.38
N SER A 7 6.89 8.46 -21.78
CA SER A 7 8.32 8.73 -21.56
C SER A 7 8.98 7.73 -20.64
N GLY A 8 8.29 7.27 -19.59
CA GLY A 8 8.81 6.21 -18.70
C GLY A 8 8.97 4.87 -19.42
N ILE A 9 7.98 4.46 -20.22
CA ILE A 9 8.07 3.25 -21.05
C ILE A 9 9.24 3.35 -22.03
N GLN A 10 9.40 4.50 -22.70
CA GLN A 10 10.49 4.70 -23.64
C GLN A 10 11.85 4.63 -22.95
N GLY A 11 12.02 5.31 -21.80
CA GLY A 11 13.27 5.26 -21.04
C GLY A 11 13.64 3.84 -20.62
N ILE A 12 12.67 3.01 -20.24
CA ILE A 12 12.93 1.58 -19.96
C ILE A 12 13.26 0.82 -21.24
N GLN A 13 12.52 1.05 -22.33
CA GLN A 13 12.77 0.41 -23.63
C GLN A 13 14.20 0.67 -24.13
N ASP A 14 14.71 1.89 -23.96
CA ASP A 14 16.04 2.30 -24.43
C ASP A 14 17.16 1.54 -23.70
N LEU A 15 16.90 1.05 -22.47
CA LEU A 15 17.87 0.27 -21.69
C LEU A 15 17.81 -1.24 -21.96
N LEU A 16 16.72 -1.75 -22.55
CA LEU A 16 16.59 -3.18 -22.82
C LEU A 16 17.50 -3.59 -24.00
N PRO A 17 18.18 -4.75 -23.94
CA PRO A 17 19.10 -5.24 -24.98
C PRO A 17 18.41 -5.69 -26.28
N GLY A 18 17.21 -5.18 -26.58
CA GLY A 18 16.32 -5.62 -27.65
C GLY A 18 15.38 -6.73 -27.19
N MET A 19 14.18 -6.78 -27.78
CA MET A 19 13.17 -7.80 -27.51
C MET A 19 13.03 -8.72 -28.73
N ASP A 20 12.84 -10.01 -28.47
CA ASP A 20 12.56 -10.99 -29.53
C ASP A 20 11.29 -10.59 -30.30
N PRO A 21 11.36 -10.43 -31.64
CA PRO A 21 10.19 -10.15 -32.47
C PRO A 21 9.01 -11.10 -32.24
N LEU A 22 9.27 -12.38 -31.88
CA LEU A 22 8.25 -13.38 -31.60
C LEU A 22 7.48 -13.12 -30.30
N LEU A 23 8.01 -12.31 -29.38
CA LEU A 23 7.33 -11.97 -28.13
C LEU A 23 6.02 -11.20 -28.40
N CYS A 24 6.05 -10.30 -29.37
CA CYS A 24 4.88 -9.54 -29.80
C CYS A 24 3.79 -10.45 -30.39
N GLU A 25 4.16 -11.52 -31.11
CA GLU A 25 3.22 -12.51 -31.65
C GLU A 25 2.52 -13.27 -30.51
N GLN A 26 3.30 -13.75 -29.54
CA GLN A 26 2.80 -14.52 -28.40
C GLN A 26 1.88 -13.70 -27.50
N VAL A 27 2.26 -12.46 -27.19
CA VAL A 27 1.50 -11.60 -26.28
C VAL A 27 0.23 -11.07 -26.93
N ASN A 28 0.26 -10.75 -28.23
CA ASN A 28 -0.90 -10.21 -28.95
C ASN A 28 -1.86 -11.28 -29.48
N ASN A 29 -1.50 -12.57 -29.40
CA ASN A 29 -2.26 -13.70 -29.95
C ASN A 29 -2.62 -13.50 -31.44
N GLU A 30 -1.70 -12.94 -32.21
CA GLU A 30 -1.84 -12.71 -33.65
C GLU A 30 -1.53 -14.00 -34.44
N SER A 31 -2.18 -14.21 -35.59
CA SER A 31 -1.88 -15.38 -36.43
C SER A 31 -0.48 -15.27 -37.03
N PRO A 32 0.27 -16.39 -37.26
CA PRO A 32 1.67 -16.42 -37.71
C PRO A 32 1.98 -15.86 -39.13
N GLY A 33 1.22 -14.87 -39.63
CA GLY A 33 1.35 -14.35 -41.00
C GLY A 33 1.11 -12.86 -41.18
N ASP A 34 0.69 -12.12 -40.16
CA ASP A 34 0.34 -10.69 -40.27
C ASP A 34 1.48 -9.73 -39.87
N VAL A 35 2.64 -10.25 -39.43
CA VAL A 35 3.65 -9.43 -38.76
C VAL A 35 4.95 -9.35 -39.56
N ASN A 36 5.02 -8.40 -40.49
CA ASN A 36 6.29 -7.97 -41.09
C ASN A 36 7.05 -7.03 -40.13
N ARG A 37 7.44 -7.51 -38.94
CA ARG A 37 8.21 -6.72 -37.97
C ARG A 37 9.58 -7.32 -37.75
N THR A 38 10.61 -6.53 -38.04
CA THR A 38 12.02 -6.86 -37.77
C THR A 38 12.43 -6.55 -36.32
N ALA A 39 11.55 -5.93 -35.52
CA ALA A 39 11.79 -5.60 -34.11
C ALA A 39 10.46 -5.52 -33.32
N CYS A 40 10.47 -5.95 -32.06
CA CYS A 40 9.38 -5.80 -31.09
C CYS A 40 9.79 -4.78 -30.02
N THR A 41 8.89 -3.87 -29.66
CA THR A 41 9.08 -2.91 -28.56
C THR A 41 8.03 -3.12 -27.47
N LEU A 42 8.23 -2.52 -26.29
CA LEU A 42 7.23 -2.51 -25.23
C LEU A 42 5.90 -1.93 -25.75
N PHE A 43 5.93 -0.86 -26.54
CA PHE A 43 4.73 -0.25 -27.13
C PHE A 43 3.98 -1.20 -28.08
N ASP A 44 4.66 -2.16 -28.68
CA ASP A 44 4.09 -3.15 -29.59
C ASP A 44 3.37 -4.30 -28.87
N LEU A 45 3.60 -4.49 -27.57
CA LEU A 45 2.92 -5.49 -26.75
C LEU A 45 1.44 -5.16 -26.47
N LYS A 46 0.95 -4.02 -26.98
CA LYS A 46 -0.40 -3.44 -26.80
C LYS A 46 -0.78 -3.20 -25.33
N TYR A 47 -1.66 -2.24 -25.09
CA TYR A 47 -2.16 -2.01 -23.73
C TYR A 47 -3.20 -3.06 -23.37
N HIS A 48 -2.91 -3.90 -22.38
CA HIS A 48 -3.82 -4.95 -21.93
C HIS A 48 -4.27 -4.71 -20.48
N TYR A 49 -5.54 -4.34 -20.31
CA TYR A 49 -6.18 -4.25 -19.00
C TYR A 49 -6.76 -5.61 -18.61
N THR A 50 -6.26 -6.20 -17.53
CA THR A 50 -6.65 -7.54 -17.05
C THR A 50 -7.89 -7.48 -16.16
N GLY A 51 -8.16 -6.32 -15.54
CA GLY A 51 -9.20 -6.17 -14.53
C GLY A 51 -8.98 -7.02 -13.28
N THR A 52 -7.78 -7.58 -13.08
CA THR A 52 -7.44 -8.38 -11.89
C THR A 52 -6.88 -7.47 -10.80
N GLU A 53 -7.59 -7.39 -9.68
CA GLU A 53 -7.54 -6.26 -8.73
C GLU A 53 -6.37 -6.26 -7.72
N TYR A 54 -5.49 -7.26 -7.69
CA TYR A 54 -4.56 -7.39 -6.54
C TYR A 54 -3.12 -7.84 -6.82
N TYR A 55 -2.84 -8.66 -7.83
CA TYR A 55 -1.50 -9.26 -7.94
C TYR A 55 -0.93 -9.40 -9.36
N GLU A 56 -1.76 -9.40 -10.40
CA GLU A 56 -1.29 -9.53 -11.79
C GLU A 56 -1.09 -8.16 -12.47
N ALA A 57 -1.13 -7.09 -11.65
CA ALA A 57 -1.33 -5.71 -12.06
C ALA A 57 -2.62 -5.49 -12.86
N MET A 58 -3.21 -4.30 -12.70
CA MET A 58 -4.41 -3.92 -13.47
C MET A 58 -4.12 -3.89 -14.98
N PHE A 59 -2.86 -3.72 -15.33
CA PHE A 59 -2.35 -3.66 -16.69
C PHE A 59 -1.22 -4.66 -16.83
N TYR A 60 -1.17 -5.40 -17.92
CA TYR A 60 -0.06 -6.29 -18.25
C TYR A 60 0.98 -5.52 -19.08
N SER A 61 0.91 -5.58 -20.40
CA SER A 61 1.77 -4.78 -21.29
C SER A 61 1.19 -3.40 -21.59
N PRO A 62 2.03 -2.43 -22.01
CA PRO A 62 3.47 -2.32 -21.70
C PRO A 62 3.76 -1.99 -20.24
N LEU A 63 2.72 -1.60 -19.50
CA LEU A 63 2.83 -0.92 -18.22
C LEU A 63 3.54 -1.78 -17.17
N GLN A 64 3.09 -3.00 -16.91
CA GLN A 64 3.70 -3.87 -15.90
C GLN A 64 5.17 -4.14 -16.16
N TYR A 65 5.54 -4.38 -17.43
CA TYR A 65 6.94 -4.60 -17.78
C TYR A 65 7.79 -3.36 -17.55
N SER A 66 7.29 -2.18 -17.93
CA SER A 66 8.00 -0.92 -17.67
C SER A 66 8.18 -0.65 -16.17
N GLN A 67 7.15 -0.90 -15.34
CA GLN A 67 7.26 -0.82 -13.89
C GLN A 67 8.26 -1.84 -13.34
N PHE A 68 8.17 -3.09 -13.79
CA PHE A 68 9.00 -4.18 -13.30
C PHE A 68 10.49 -3.88 -13.52
N PHE A 69 10.87 -3.46 -14.72
CA PHE A 69 12.27 -3.11 -15.01
C PHE A 69 12.69 -1.85 -14.27
N ALA A 70 11.83 -0.84 -14.15
CA ALA A 70 12.14 0.36 -13.35
C ALA A 70 12.49 0.01 -11.90
N GLU A 71 11.69 -0.88 -11.29
CA GLU A 71 11.95 -1.37 -9.94
C GLU A 71 13.18 -2.29 -9.87
N ALA A 72 13.34 -3.19 -10.83
CA ALA A 72 14.48 -4.08 -10.88
C ALA A 72 15.80 -3.31 -10.98
N PHE A 73 15.88 -2.28 -11.82
CA PHE A 73 17.08 -1.44 -11.93
C PHE A 73 17.33 -0.65 -10.65
N MET A 74 16.28 -0.13 -9.99
CA MET A 74 16.44 0.52 -8.68
C MET A 74 16.97 -0.47 -7.64
N LEU A 75 16.44 -1.69 -7.60
CA LEU A 75 16.91 -2.74 -6.69
C LEU A 75 18.33 -3.22 -7.00
N GLN A 76 18.75 -3.24 -8.27
CA GLN A 76 20.15 -3.49 -8.63
C GLN A 76 21.04 -2.44 -7.99
N TYR A 77 20.70 -1.16 -8.16
CA TYR A 77 21.45 -0.06 -7.58
C TYR A 77 21.48 -0.14 -6.05
N THR A 78 20.34 -0.24 -5.39
CA THR A 78 20.28 -0.27 -3.92
C THR A 78 20.89 -1.53 -3.31
N SER A 79 21.18 -2.56 -4.12
CA SER A 79 21.92 -3.76 -3.70
C SER A 79 23.45 -3.60 -3.81
N GLY A 80 23.94 -2.42 -4.21
CA GLY A 80 25.37 -2.15 -4.36
C GLY A 80 25.97 -2.64 -5.68
N LEU A 81 25.15 -2.87 -6.72
CA LEU A 81 25.68 -3.21 -8.05
C LEU A 81 26.13 -1.95 -8.77
N GLU A 82 27.36 -1.99 -9.29
CA GLU A 82 27.94 -0.92 -10.11
C GLU A 82 27.33 -0.88 -11.52
N GLU A 83 27.20 -2.04 -12.16
CA GLU A 83 26.65 -2.17 -13.52
C GLU A 83 25.12 -2.34 -13.49
N VAL A 84 24.41 -1.25 -13.18
CA VAL A 84 22.93 -1.20 -13.26
C VAL A 84 22.48 -1.13 -14.72
N ALA A 85 21.42 -1.87 -15.07
CA ALA A 85 20.88 -1.91 -16.43
C ALA A 85 21.97 -2.15 -17.50
N TRP A 86 22.86 -3.12 -17.24
CA TRP A 86 23.99 -3.45 -18.11
C TRP A 86 24.99 -2.30 -18.34
N GLY A 87 25.07 -1.32 -17.42
CA GLY A 87 25.97 -0.17 -17.51
C GLY A 87 25.56 0.85 -18.57
N GLN A 88 24.28 0.88 -18.96
CA GLN A 88 23.76 1.77 -20.01
C GLN A 88 23.29 3.14 -19.49
N LEU A 89 23.18 3.30 -18.17
CA LEU A 89 22.85 4.60 -17.56
C LEU A 89 24.01 5.59 -17.74
N GLY A 90 23.70 6.88 -17.79
CA GLY A 90 24.68 7.95 -17.96
C GLY A 90 25.50 8.23 -16.69
N ASP A 91 26.22 9.36 -16.71
CA ASP A 91 27.17 9.72 -15.65
C ASP A 91 26.53 9.96 -14.27
N ASP A 92 25.24 10.34 -14.22
CA ASP A 92 24.48 10.58 -12.98
C ASP A 92 23.44 9.47 -12.77
N VAL A 93 23.95 8.25 -12.58
CA VAL A 93 23.16 7.02 -12.38
C VAL A 93 22.03 7.19 -11.36
N PRO A 94 22.25 7.75 -10.15
CA PRO A 94 21.17 7.85 -9.15
C PRO A 94 20.01 8.72 -9.61
N LYS A 95 20.31 9.85 -10.28
CA LYS A 95 19.30 10.77 -10.76
C LYS A 95 18.52 10.19 -11.93
N GLU A 96 19.21 9.60 -12.90
CA GLU A 96 18.56 8.96 -14.04
C GLU A 96 17.68 7.80 -13.59
N LEU A 97 18.18 6.97 -12.67
CA LEU A 97 17.45 5.85 -12.11
C LEU A 97 16.25 6.29 -11.28
N SER A 98 16.37 7.35 -10.47
CA SER A 98 15.23 7.94 -9.79
C SER A 98 14.17 8.42 -10.79
N SER A 99 14.55 9.02 -11.92
CA SER A 99 13.60 9.43 -12.96
C SER A 99 12.86 8.23 -13.56
N LEU A 100 13.58 7.14 -13.86
CA LEU A 100 12.98 5.90 -14.39
C LEU A 100 12.08 5.21 -13.36
N TYR A 101 12.48 5.19 -12.08
CA TYR A 101 11.70 4.62 -10.98
C TYR A 101 10.36 5.33 -10.77
N GLY A 102 10.24 6.59 -11.24
CA GLY A 102 8.95 7.28 -11.33
C GLY A 102 7.89 6.50 -12.13
N GLN A 103 8.29 5.64 -13.07
CA GLN A 103 7.38 4.74 -13.77
C GLN A 103 6.74 3.71 -12.82
N HIS A 104 7.53 3.09 -11.94
CA HIS A 104 7.00 2.18 -10.92
C HIS A 104 6.01 2.91 -10.00
N VAL A 105 6.38 4.09 -9.50
CA VAL A 105 5.52 4.90 -8.62
C VAL A 105 4.19 5.29 -9.30
N ALA A 106 4.26 5.68 -10.58
CA ALA A 106 3.07 6.05 -11.35
C ALA A 106 2.07 4.89 -11.48
N LEU A 107 2.55 3.67 -11.74
CA LEU A 107 1.68 2.51 -11.83
C LEU A 107 1.18 2.05 -10.46
N MET A 108 2.00 2.16 -9.41
CA MET A 108 1.56 1.87 -8.05
C MET A 108 0.39 2.75 -7.62
N THR A 109 0.32 4.00 -8.10
CA THR A 109 -0.85 4.87 -7.91
C THR A 109 -2.12 4.33 -8.60
N LEU A 110 -1.99 3.69 -9.77
CA LEU A 110 -3.13 3.05 -10.45
C LEU A 110 -3.59 1.80 -9.69
N VAL A 111 -2.63 1.01 -9.18
CA VAL A 111 -2.89 -0.19 -8.39
C VAL A 111 -3.51 0.13 -7.03
N ALA A 112 -3.06 1.19 -6.36
CA ALA A 112 -3.53 1.64 -5.05
C ALA A 112 -4.57 2.77 -5.15
N ASN A 113 -5.53 2.66 -6.07
CA ASN A 113 -6.65 3.59 -6.15
C ASN A 113 -7.66 3.38 -4.99
N ARG A 114 -8.59 4.34 -4.84
CA ARG A 114 -9.67 4.28 -3.84
C ARG A 114 -10.30 2.89 -3.62
N TRP A 115 -10.62 2.14 -4.67
CA TRP A 115 -11.35 0.87 -4.53
C TRP A 115 -10.48 -0.25 -3.99
N THR A 116 -9.25 -0.37 -4.50
CA THR A 116 -8.30 -1.38 -4.04
C THR A 116 -7.78 -1.03 -2.65
N SER A 117 -7.50 0.24 -2.39
CA SER A 117 -7.05 0.71 -1.07
C SER A 117 -8.10 0.46 0.01
N LEU A 118 -9.38 0.71 -0.27
CA LEU A 118 -10.47 0.34 0.66
C LEU A 118 -10.59 -1.19 0.82
N THR A 119 -10.42 -1.96 -0.25
CA THR A 119 -10.59 -3.43 -0.21
C THR A 119 -9.47 -4.13 0.55
N TYR A 120 -8.21 -3.72 0.28
CA TYR A 120 -7.01 -4.42 0.74
C TYR A 120 -6.28 -3.69 1.87
N GLY A 121 -6.45 -2.38 2.00
CA GLY A 121 -5.86 -1.56 3.07
C GLY A 121 -6.68 -1.51 4.36
N SER A 122 -8.00 -1.76 4.31
CA SER A 122 -8.88 -1.64 5.48
C SER A 122 -8.44 -2.48 6.67
N GLN A 123 -7.99 -3.71 6.44
CA GLN A 123 -7.51 -4.58 7.52
C GLN A 123 -6.29 -3.97 8.22
N LEU A 124 -5.32 -3.45 7.45
CA LEU A 124 -4.09 -2.88 7.97
C LEU A 124 -4.34 -1.56 8.70
N LEU A 125 -5.11 -0.64 8.10
CA LEU A 125 -5.47 0.62 8.76
C LEU A 125 -6.27 0.36 10.04
N GLY A 126 -7.15 -0.64 10.02
CA GLY A 126 -7.88 -1.08 11.21
C GLY A 126 -6.96 -1.52 12.34
N TYR A 127 -5.92 -2.31 12.06
CA TYR A 127 -4.94 -2.71 13.08
C TYR A 127 -4.17 -1.50 13.64
N ILE A 128 -3.79 -0.54 12.80
CA ILE A 128 -3.10 0.69 13.23
C ILE A 128 -4.00 1.50 14.19
N VAL A 129 -5.26 1.73 13.81
CA VAL A 129 -6.23 2.44 14.65
C VAL A 129 -6.43 1.74 15.99
N ALA A 130 -6.62 0.42 15.97
CA ALA A 130 -6.80 -0.36 17.18
C ALA A 130 -5.58 -0.34 18.11
N ALA A 131 -4.36 -0.45 17.55
CA ALA A 131 -3.12 -0.39 18.32
C ALA A 131 -2.90 0.98 18.97
N LEU A 132 -3.17 2.07 18.23
CA LEU A 132 -3.09 3.43 18.77
C LEU A 132 -4.15 3.66 19.85
N ALA A 133 -5.37 3.17 19.64
CA ALA A 133 -6.44 3.27 20.64
C ALA A 133 -6.12 2.50 21.93
N GLN A 134 -5.57 1.30 21.81
CA GLN A 134 -5.08 0.55 22.96
C GLN A 134 -3.99 1.31 23.71
N SER A 135 -3.03 1.89 22.98
CA SER A 135 -1.93 2.69 23.54
C SER A 135 -2.42 4.00 24.19
N ALA A 136 -3.49 4.59 23.65
CA ALA A 136 -4.14 5.77 24.19
C ALA A 136 -4.94 5.48 25.49
N GLY A 137 -5.04 4.21 25.91
CA GLY A 137 -5.69 3.81 27.16
C GLY A 137 -7.18 3.50 27.02
N LEU A 138 -7.69 3.28 25.79
CA LEU A 138 -9.10 2.92 25.56
C LEU A 138 -9.46 1.48 25.98
N GLY A 139 -8.53 0.73 26.57
CA GLY A 139 -8.82 -0.57 27.20
C GLY A 139 -9.30 -1.65 26.23
N LEU A 140 -8.77 -1.67 25.00
CA LEU A 140 -9.13 -2.66 24.00
C LEU A 140 -8.46 -4.01 24.30
N ASP A 141 -9.27 -5.08 24.29
CA ASP A 141 -8.80 -6.46 24.37
C ASP A 141 -8.94 -7.10 22.98
N LEU A 142 -7.83 -7.17 22.25
CA LEU A 142 -7.78 -7.68 20.88
C LEU A 142 -6.78 -8.83 20.77
N ASP A 143 -7.32 -10.05 20.67
CA ASP A 143 -6.54 -11.23 20.32
C ASP A 143 -5.86 -11.03 18.96
N GLY A 144 -4.53 -11.13 18.93
CA GLY A 144 -3.72 -11.05 17.70
C GLY A 144 -2.90 -9.77 17.51
N LEU A 145 -3.13 -8.71 18.30
CA LEU A 145 -2.15 -7.62 18.45
C LEU A 145 -0.98 -8.02 19.36
N GLY A 146 -1.04 -9.21 19.96
CA GLY A 146 -0.28 -9.52 21.17
C GLY A 146 -0.83 -8.69 22.33
N PRO A 147 -0.38 -8.93 23.56
CA PRO A 147 -0.65 -8.00 24.64
C PRO A 147 0.20 -6.77 24.35
N VAL A 148 -0.20 -5.87 23.44
CA VAL A 148 0.33 -4.50 23.41
C VAL A 148 -0.09 -3.90 24.73
N LYS A 149 0.77 -4.06 25.72
CA LYS A 149 0.58 -3.40 26.99
C LYS A 149 0.77 -1.91 26.71
N PRO A 150 0.12 -1.01 27.47
CA PRO A 150 0.47 0.41 27.43
C PRO A 150 1.97 0.69 27.67
N SER A 151 2.72 -0.30 28.17
CA SER A 151 4.18 -0.27 28.33
C SER A 151 4.99 -0.70 27.10
N ASP A 152 4.38 -1.32 26.08
CA ASP A 152 5.07 -1.68 24.84
C ASP A 152 5.18 -0.41 23.99
N SER A 153 6.41 0.04 23.76
CA SER A 153 6.69 1.34 23.13
C SER A 153 6.61 1.32 21.60
N ILE A 154 6.66 0.14 20.96
CA ILE A 154 6.77 0.00 19.50
C ILE A 154 6.03 -1.26 19.02
N LEU A 155 5.17 -1.09 18.00
CA LEU A 155 4.57 -2.16 17.20
C LEU A 155 5.18 -2.14 15.79
N LEU A 156 5.75 -3.26 15.33
CA LEU A 156 6.31 -3.40 14.00
C LEU A 156 5.44 -4.32 13.12
N LEU A 157 5.02 -3.80 11.97
CA LEU A 157 4.26 -4.53 10.96
C LEU A 157 5.09 -4.61 9.68
N PHE A 158 5.58 -5.81 9.35
CA PHE A 158 6.33 -6.05 8.12
C PHE A 158 5.37 -6.36 6.98
N ALA A 159 5.49 -5.59 5.90
CA ALA A 159 4.52 -5.56 4.81
C ALA A 159 5.22 -5.29 3.46
N HIS A 160 4.45 -5.25 2.39
CA HIS A 160 4.91 -4.83 1.07
C HIS A 160 4.69 -3.33 0.86
N ASP A 161 5.38 -2.75 -0.11
CA ASP A 161 5.14 -1.41 -0.65
C ASP A 161 3.65 -1.16 -0.96
N THR A 162 2.95 -2.13 -1.58
CA THR A 162 1.51 -2.08 -1.87
C THR A 162 0.67 -1.79 -0.63
N ASN A 163 1.03 -2.32 0.53
CA ASN A 163 0.30 -2.07 1.76
C ASN A 163 0.41 -0.61 2.20
N GLN A 164 1.61 -0.04 2.10
CA GLN A 164 1.86 1.38 2.38
C GLN A 164 1.19 2.28 1.32
N ALA A 165 1.16 1.86 0.06
CA ALA A 165 0.43 2.54 -1.01
C ALA A 165 -1.07 2.65 -0.70
N TYR A 166 -1.68 1.59 -0.16
CA TYR A 166 -3.08 1.62 0.26
C TYR A 166 -3.31 2.59 1.42
N LEU A 167 -2.43 2.58 2.43
CA LEU A 167 -2.51 3.54 3.54
C LEU A 167 -2.37 4.98 3.06
N ARG A 168 -1.42 5.22 2.15
CA ARG A 168 -1.21 6.52 1.49
C ARG A 168 -2.50 7.01 0.84
N GLU A 169 -3.13 6.20 0.00
CA GLU A 169 -4.40 6.56 -0.65
C GLU A 169 -5.55 6.75 0.35
N MET A 170 -5.68 5.85 1.33
CA MET A 170 -6.77 5.91 2.31
C MET A 170 -6.69 7.17 3.18
N LEU A 171 -5.49 7.60 3.54
CA LEU A 171 -5.22 8.75 4.40
C LEU A 171 -4.83 10.02 3.63
N GLU A 172 -4.83 9.96 2.30
CA GLU A 172 -4.44 11.05 1.40
C GLU A 172 -3.06 11.64 1.74
N LEU A 173 -2.11 10.76 2.03
CA LEU A 173 -0.74 11.15 2.35
C LEU A 173 0.04 11.43 1.07
N THR A 174 0.94 12.40 1.15
CA THR A 174 1.94 12.64 0.12
C THR A 174 3.27 13.00 0.77
N TRP A 175 4.37 12.61 0.14
CA TRP A 175 5.70 12.88 0.66
C TRP A 175 6.77 13.00 -0.41
N PHE A 176 7.88 13.59 -0.01
CA PHE A 176 9.12 13.61 -0.75
C PHE A 176 10.23 13.15 0.19
N ILE A 177 11.06 12.24 -0.29
CA ILE A 177 12.24 11.73 0.40
C ILE A 177 13.43 11.95 -0.52
N GLU A 178 14.56 12.35 0.06
CA GLU A 178 15.76 12.65 -0.69
C GLU A 178 16.21 11.46 -1.57
N GLY A 179 16.54 11.79 -2.83
CA GLY A 179 17.00 10.82 -3.83
C GLY A 179 15.90 9.93 -4.42
N TRP A 180 14.67 9.99 -3.93
CA TRP A 180 13.54 9.22 -4.43
C TRP A 180 12.53 10.09 -5.19
N PRO A 181 11.73 9.53 -6.11
CA PRO A 181 10.58 10.22 -6.66
C PRO A 181 9.57 10.62 -5.57
N MET A 182 8.75 11.64 -5.86
CA MET A 182 7.60 11.98 -5.03
C MET A 182 6.71 10.75 -4.82
N ASP A 183 6.24 10.56 -3.58
CA ASP A 183 5.39 9.43 -3.17
C ASP A 183 6.02 8.04 -3.35
N SER A 184 7.35 7.97 -3.48
CA SER A 184 8.08 6.72 -3.57
C SER A 184 7.93 5.87 -2.32
N LEU A 185 7.75 4.56 -2.53
CA LEU A 185 7.70 3.54 -1.50
C LEU A 185 9.01 2.76 -1.51
N ALA A 186 10.06 3.43 -1.06
CA ALA A 186 11.41 2.92 -1.01
C ALA A 186 11.52 1.57 -0.29
N THR A 187 12.42 0.72 -0.75
CA THR A 187 12.82 -0.50 -0.06
C THR A 187 13.35 -0.18 1.33
N GLY A 188 12.88 -0.93 2.34
CA GLY A 188 13.21 -0.66 3.74
C GLY A 188 12.53 0.58 4.34
N GLY A 189 11.69 1.29 3.58
CA GLY A 189 10.98 2.46 4.06
C GLY A 189 9.87 2.14 5.07
N VAL A 190 9.75 3.01 6.07
CA VAL A 190 8.85 2.86 7.22
C VAL A 190 7.86 4.01 7.25
N LEU A 191 6.57 3.69 7.17
CA LEU A 191 5.47 4.60 7.50
C LEU A 191 5.09 4.42 8.98
N SER A 192 5.52 5.34 9.84
CA SER A 192 5.22 5.31 11.27
C SER A 192 3.99 6.14 11.64
N PHE A 193 3.27 5.67 12.66
CA PHE A 193 2.19 6.38 13.32
C PHE A 193 2.54 6.46 14.81
N GLU A 194 2.89 7.65 15.26
CA GLU A 194 3.45 7.89 16.58
C GLU A 194 2.43 8.59 17.46
N LEU A 195 1.99 7.91 18.52
CA LEU A 195 1.13 8.51 19.54
C LEU A 195 2.02 9.33 20.50
N VAL A 196 1.93 10.66 20.40
CA VAL A 196 2.66 11.59 21.26
C VAL A 196 1.71 12.26 22.23
N GLN A 197 2.22 12.58 23.42
CA GLN A 197 1.48 13.32 24.43
C GLN A 197 2.12 14.69 24.63
N ASP A 198 1.32 15.74 24.48
CA ASP A 198 1.69 17.11 24.83
C ASP A 198 0.68 17.64 25.86
N GLU A 199 1.20 17.96 27.04
CA GLU A 199 0.42 18.21 28.25
C GLU A 199 -0.59 17.08 28.54
N ASN A 200 -1.89 17.40 28.47
CA ASN A 200 -3.02 16.48 28.68
C ASN A 200 -3.72 16.11 27.37
N ARG A 201 -3.06 16.31 26.22
CA ARG A 201 -3.61 16.00 24.89
C ARG A 201 -2.73 15.00 24.17
N GLN A 202 -3.37 14.10 23.44
CA GLN A 202 -2.72 13.08 22.64
C GLN A 202 -2.84 13.43 21.15
N PHE A 203 -1.77 13.22 20.42
CA PHE A 203 -1.68 13.47 18.99
C PHE A 203 -1.07 12.27 18.28
N VAL A 204 -1.46 12.06 17.03
CA VAL A 204 -0.82 11.12 16.12
C VAL A 204 0.03 11.92 15.14
N MET A 205 1.32 11.64 15.14
CA MET A 205 2.26 12.10 14.12
C MET A 205 2.49 10.99 13.12
N VAL A 206 2.39 11.30 11.83
CA VAL A 206 2.66 10.34 10.76
C VAL A 206 3.97 10.73 10.08
N LYS A 207 4.85 9.76 9.88
CA LYS A 207 6.17 10.00 9.29
C LYS A 207 6.51 8.90 8.30
N TYR A 208 7.19 9.26 7.23
CA TYR A 208 7.82 8.31 6.33
C TYR A 208 9.33 8.44 6.42
N THR A 209 10.02 7.33 6.70
CA THR A 209 11.48 7.30 6.94
C THR A 209 12.12 6.24 6.07
N THR A 210 13.20 6.57 5.37
CA THR A 210 13.95 5.60 4.57
C THR A 210 15.37 6.11 4.27
N ALA A 211 16.29 5.18 4.03
CA ALA A 211 17.60 5.52 3.47
C ALA A 211 17.45 6.06 2.03
N THR A 212 18.28 7.03 1.65
CA THR A 212 18.39 7.48 0.26
C THR A 212 18.91 6.32 -0.62
N PRO A 213 18.69 6.32 -1.95
CA PRO A 213 19.22 5.25 -2.80
C PRO A 213 20.74 5.11 -2.68
N GLN A 214 21.45 6.23 -2.51
CA GLN A 214 22.89 6.24 -2.27
C GLN A 214 23.26 5.57 -0.94
N GLN A 215 22.57 5.91 0.15
CA GLN A 215 22.80 5.27 1.44
C GLN A 215 22.54 3.75 1.38
N GLN A 216 21.55 3.31 0.60
CA GLN A 216 21.29 1.89 0.39
C GLN A 216 22.39 1.22 -0.42
N HIS A 217 22.78 1.84 -1.55
CA HIS A 217 23.85 1.35 -2.43
C HIS A 217 25.18 1.17 -1.67
N ASP A 218 25.57 2.17 -0.89
CA ASP A 218 26.82 2.17 -0.12
C ASP A 218 26.75 1.34 1.18
N ALA A 219 25.57 0.81 1.52
CA ALA A 219 25.27 0.20 2.82
C ALA A 219 25.68 1.12 4.00
N THR A 220 25.44 2.43 3.85
CA THR A 220 25.84 3.46 4.81
C THR A 220 25.20 3.22 6.18
N PRO A 221 26.00 3.10 7.26
CA PRO A 221 25.47 3.04 8.63
C PRO A 221 24.67 4.30 8.96
N LEU A 222 23.46 4.14 9.48
CA LEU A 222 22.57 5.25 9.82
C LEU A 222 22.65 5.60 11.31
N ASP A 223 22.88 6.87 11.62
CA ASP A 223 22.93 7.41 12.97
C ASP A 223 22.54 8.90 13.01
N SER A 224 22.71 9.59 14.14
CA SER A 224 22.37 11.02 14.25
C SER A 224 23.21 11.95 13.37
N GLY A 225 24.44 11.54 13.02
CA GLY A 225 25.34 12.29 12.13
C GLY A 225 25.09 12.01 10.66
N THR A 226 24.62 10.79 10.35
CA THR A 226 24.22 10.35 9.01
C THR A 226 22.80 9.77 9.05
N PRO A 227 21.77 10.61 9.24
CA PRO A 227 20.42 10.12 9.41
C PRO A 227 19.83 9.58 8.09
N PRO A 228 18.81 8.70 8.16
CA PRO A 228 17.97 8.43 7.01
C PRO A 228 17.23 9.70 6.56
N SER A 229 16.69 9.69 5.35
CA SER A 229 15.77 10.73 4.91
C SER A 229 14.39 10.53 5.56
N GLU A 230 13.77 11.64 5.95
CA GLU A 230 12.54 11.64 6.74
C GLU A 230 11.56 12.69 6.23
N ALA A 231 10.27 12.33 6.17
CA ALA A 231 9.17 13.24 5.85
C ALA A 231 8.10 13.17 6.93
N TYR A 232 7.79 14.32 7.55
CA TYR A 232 6.62 14.47 8.42
C TYR A 232 5.38 14.72 7.59
N LEU A 233 4.36 13.89 7.77
CA LEU A 233 3.19 13.85 6.91
C LEU A 233 2.00 14.54 7.56
N ILE A 234 1.20 15.20 6.74
CA ILE A 234 -0.05 15.83 7.16
C ILE A 234 -1.19 15.03 6.55
N ILE A 235 -2.05 14.49 7.40
CA ILE A 235 -3.37 14.01 6.96
C ILE A 235 -4.19 15.27 6.63
N PRO A 236 -4.67 15.45 5.39
CA PRO A 236 -5.28 16.72 4.96
C PRO A 236 -6.42 17.21 5.86
N GLU A 237 -7.27 16.29 6.34
CA GLU A 237 -8.38 16.63 7.25
C GLU A 237 -7.92 17.10 8.64
N CYS A 238 -6.72 16.72 9.10
CA CYS A 238 -6.16 17.23 10.35
C CYS A 238 -5.57 18.64 10.18
N GLY A 239 -5.06 18.99 8.99
CA GLY A 239 -4.47 20.29 8.67
C GLY A 239 -3.14 20.62 9.37
N THR A 240 -2.61 19.71 10.18
CA THR A 240 -1.34 19.83 10.92
C THR A 240 -0.64 18.47 11.04
N HIS A 241 0.66 18.48 11.35
CA HIS A 241 1.47 17.28 11.57
C HIS A 241 1.17 16.58 12.91
N GLN A 242 0.68 17.32 13.91
CA GLN A 242 0.18 16.79 15.18
C GLN A 242 -1.33 16.62 15.09
N CYS A 243 -1.81 15.53 14.49
CA CYS A 243 -3.25 15.30 14.38
C CYS A 243 -3.82 14.90 15.75
N PRO A 244 -4.82 15.61 16.32
CA PRO A 244 -5.46 15.18 17.56
C PRO A 244 -5.92 13.72 17.46
N PHE A 245 -5.65 12.91 18.50
CA PHE A 245 -5.87 11.47 18.43
C PHE A 245 -7.33 11.10 18.12
N ASP A 246 -8.30 11.83 18.69
CA ASP A 246 -9.72 11.65 18.44
C ASP A 246 -10.10 11.96 16.99
N GLU A 247 -9.49 13.00 16.42
CA GLU A 247 -9.69 13.37 15.02
C GLU A 247 -9.03 12.37 14.07
N PHE A 248 -7.80 11.91 14.36
CA PHE A 248 -7.16 10.82 13.62
C PHE A 248 -8.05 9.57 13.61
N GLN A 249 -8.54 9.14 14.78
CA GLN A 249 -9.42 7.98 14.90
C GLN A 249 -10.69 8.16 14.07
N ARG A 250 -11.33 9.34 14.13
CA ARG A 250 -12.52 9.67 13.34
C ARG A 250 -12.24 9.55 11.84
N ILE A 251 -11.15 10.17 11.37
CA ILE A 251 -10.74 10.15 9.97
C ILE A 251 -10.51 8.70 9.56
N ALA A 252 -9.59 7.99 10.21
CA ALA A 252 -9.18 6.65 9.84
C ALA A 252 -10.36 5.68 9.81
N LEU A 253 -11.22 5.67 10.84
CA LEU A 253 -12.42 4.82 10.87
C LEU A 253 -13.39 5.13 9.72
N SER A 254 -13.53 6.40 9.33
CA SER A 254 -14.37 6.79 8.19
C SER A 254 -13.83 6.32 6.83
N ARG A 255 -12.54 5.98 6.76
CA ARG A 255 -11.86 5.45 5.57
C ARG A 255 -11.87 3.94 5.49
N LEU A 256 -12.40 3.24 6.50
CA LEU A 256 -12.47 1.78 6.48
C LEU A 256 -13.70 1.28 5.73
N SER A 257 -13.54 0.16 5.04
CA SER A 257 -14.65 -0.71 4.71
C SER A 257 -14.74 -1.85 5.70
N MET A 258 -15.66 -1.75 6.67
CA MET A 258 -15.87 -2.79 7.69
C MET A 258 -16.20 -4.16 7.09
N SER A 259 -16.74 -4.21 5.87
CA SER A 259 -16.99 -5.48 5.17
C SER A 259 -15.71 -6.22 4.74
N CYS A 260 -14.56 -5.55 4.78
CA CYS A 260 -13.26 -6.06 4.36
C CYS A 260 -12.29 -6.14 5.54
N VAL A 261 -12.81 -5.96 6.76
CA VAL A 261 -12.11 -6.23 8.01
C VAL A 261 -12.62 -7.55 8.56
N SER A 262 -11.71 -8.47 8.89
CA SER A 262 -12.04 -9.75 9.51
C SER A 262 -12.30 -9.60 11.01
N GLU A 263 -13.07 -10.52 11.57
CA GLU A 263 -13.13 -10.68 13.03
C GLU A 263 -11.79 -11.17 13.59
N PRO A 264 -11.46 -10.86 14.86
CA PRO A 264 -12.24 -10.07 15.82
C PRO A 264 -12.10 -8.55 15.66
N LEU A 265 -11.18 -8.09 14.79
CA LEU A 265 -10.84 -6.68 14.64
C LEU A 265 -12.06 -5.82 14.27
N ARG A 266 -12.92 -6.33 13.37
CA ARG A 266 -14.13 -5.61 12.92
C ARG A 266 -15.02 -5.21 14.10
N THR A 267 -15.35 -6.14 15.00
CA THR A 267 -16.18 -5.85 16.18
C THR A 267 -15.59 -4.74 17.03
N THR A 268 -14.27 -4.76 17.25
CA THR A 268 -13.59 -3.73 18.03
C THR A 268 -13.67 -2.35 17.38
N LEU A 269 -13.45 -2.28 16.06
CA LEU A 269 -13.50 -1.00 15.33
C LEU A 269 -14.92 -0.42 15.27
N GLU A 270 -15.95 -1.28 15.15
CA GLU A 270 -17.34 -0.85 15.26
C GLU A 270 -17.65 -0.26 16.65
N GLY A 271 -17.08 -0.84 17.72
CA GLY A 271 -17.17 -0.31 19.07
C GLY A 271 -16.55 1.08 19.22
N LEU A 272 -15.34 1.29 18.67
CA LEU A 272 -14.67 2.59 18.67
C LEU A 272 -15.48 3.67 17.91
N GLN A 273 -16.09 3.30 16.78
CA GLN A 273 -16.91 4.21 15.99
C GLN A 273 -18.16 4.68 16.76
N GLN A 274 -18.78 3.79 17.56
CA GLN A 274 -19.95 4.11 18.38
C GLN A 274 -19.61 5.01 19.57
N GLN A 275 -18.47 4.79 20.23
CA GLN A 275 -18.00 5.64 21.34
C GLN A 275 -17.78 7.09 20.90
N GLY A 276 -17.15 7.31 19.75
CA GLY A 276 -16.95 8.65 19.18
C GLY A 276 -18.25 9.36 18.81
N ALA A 277 -19.28 8.63 18.36
CA ALA A 277 -20.59 9.19 18.06
C ALA A 277 -21.36 9.59 19.35
N SER A 278 -21.24 8.80 20.41
CA SER A 278 -21.88 9.09 21.71
C SER A 278 -21.31 10.35 22.36
N ALA A 279 -19.99 10.56 22.28
CA ALA A 279 -19.34 11.78 22.78
C ALA A 279 -19.84 13.05 22.10
N LYS A 280 -20.13 13.03 20.78
CA LYS A 280 -20.65 14.19 20.04
C LYS A 280 -22.11 14.52 20.38
N ASN A 281 -22.93 13.51 20.71
CA ASN A 281 -24.33 13.72 21.07
C ASN A 281 -24.52 14.33 22.48
N SER A 282 -23.46 14.41 23.29
CA SER A 282 -23.47 15.08 24.59
C SER A 282 -23.42 16.62 24.48
N TRP A 283 -23.07 17.16 23.31
CA TRP A 283 -23.16 18.58 23.00
C TRP A 283 -24.43 18.83 22.18
N GLY A 284 -25.50 19.26 22.86
CA GLY A 284 -26.84 19.40 22.29
C GLY A 284 -26.94 20.42 21.15
N VAL A 285 -26.75 19.98 19.92
CA VAL A 285 -27.23 20.70 18.73
C VAL A 285 -28.69 20.32 18.52
N ARG A 286 -29.59 21.23 18.91
CA ARG A 286 -31.03 21.09 18.69
C ARG A 286 -31.34 21.43 17.23
N THR A 287 -31.28 20.45 16.34
CA THR A 287 -31.68 20.61 14.93
C THR A 287 -33.20 20.78 14.86
N VAL A 288 -33.66 22.01 14.63
CA VAL A 288 -35.07 22.30 14.36
C VAL A 288 -35.39 21.91 12.91
N TYR A 289 -35.95 20.72 12.70
CA TYR A 289 -36.54 20.35 11.42
C TYR A 289 -37.90 21.06 11.26
N LYS A 290 -37.98 22.03 10.34
CA LYS A 290 -39.26 22.48 9.79
C LYS A 290 -39.80 21.39 8.86
N SER A 291 -41.04 20.94 9.07
CA SER A 291 -41.64 19.92 8.23
C SER A 291 -41.77 20.41 6.78
N PRO A 292 -41.39 19.60 5.77
CA PRO A 292 -41.59 19.94 4.38
C PRO A 292 -43.00 19.56 3.92
N ASN A 293 -43.52 20.34 2.97
CA ASN A 293 -44.82 20.15 2.31
C ASN A 293 -44.93 18.75 1.66
N PRO A 294 -46.08 18.06 1.73
CA PRO A 294 -46.27 16.67 1.27
C PRO A 294 -45.83 16.37 -0.17
N ARG A 295 -45.77 17.37 -1.07
CA ARG A 295 -45.25 17.17 -2.44
C ARG A 295 -43.73 17.04 -2.52
N SER A 296 -42.99 17.64 -1.58
CA SER A 296 -41.54 17.52 -1.48
C SER A 296 -41.11 16.18 -0.85
N MET A 297 -41.98 15.57 -0.02
CA MET A 297 -41.71 14.25 0.56
C MET A 297 -41.67 13.14 -0.50
N ALA A 298 -42.57 13.16 -1.49
CA ALA A 298 -42.61 12.11 -2.52
C ALA A 298 -41.35 12.09 -3.41
N LEU A 299 -40.83 13.27 -3.77
CA LEU A 299 -39.58 13.42 -4.53
C LEU A 299 -38.34 13.01 -3.71
N LEU A 300 -38.30 13.36 -2.42
CA LEU A 300 -37.25 12.92 -1.50
C LEU A 300 -37.31 11.40 -1.23
N PHE A 301 -38.50 10.82 -1.20
CA PHE A 301 -38.68 9.37 -1.04
C PHE A 301 -38.18 8.61 -2.27
N PHE A 302 -38.51 9.06 -3.48
CA PHE A 302 -38.02 8.44 -4.71
C PHE A 302 -36.51 8.61 -4.89
N ALA A 303 -35.97 9.81 -4.63
CA ALA A 303 -34.53 10.03 -4.65
C ALA A 303 -33.80 9.19 -3.59
N GLY A 304 -34.36 9.12 -2.37
CA GLY A 304 -33.82 8.31 -1.28
C GLY A 304 -33.84 6.82 -1.57
N VAL A 305 -34.89 6.31 -2.20
CA VAL A 305 -35.01 4.90 -2.61
C VAL A 305 -34.03 4.55 -3.74
N VAL A 306 -33.84 5.44 -4.73
CA VAL A 306 -32.86 5.23 -5.80
C VAL A 306 -31.42 5.26 -5.25
N VAL A 307 -31.10 6.23 -4.38
CA VAL A 307 -29.80 6.30 -3.69
C VAL A 307 -29.57 5.08 -2.81
N ALA A 308 -30.59 4.62 -2.07
CA ALA A 308 -30.50 3.41 -1.25
C ALA A 308 -30.29 2.15 -2.12
N MET A 309 -31.00 2.01 -3.25
CA MET A 309 -30.81 0.88 -4.17
C MET A 309 -29.44 0.91 -4.85
N MET A 310 -28.94 2.08 -5.26
CA MET A 310 -27.58 2.23 -5.79
C MET A 310 -26.53 1.90 -4.71
N SER A 311 -26.72 2.39 -3.48
CA SER A 311 -25.84 2.11 -2.34
C SER A 311 -25.82 0.61 -1.99
N LEU A 312 -26.98 -0.06 -2.06
CA LEU A 312 -27.08 -1.51 -1.85
C LEU A 312 -26.40 -2.31 -2.96
N ARG A 313 -26.51 -1.88 -4.23
CA ARG A 313 -25.82 -2.52 -5.35
C ARG A 313 -24.30 -2.32 -5.28
N ILE A 314 -23.84 -1.10 -4.97
CA ILE A 314 -22.43 -0.80 -4.76
C ILE A 314 -21.90 -1.59 -3.57
N GLY A 315 -22.63 -1.62 -2.45
CA GLY A 315 -22.26 -2.40 -1.25
C GLY A 315 -22.21 -3.91 -1.51
N ALA A 316 -23.12 -4.44 -2.35
CA ALA A 316 -23.10 -5.86 -2.73
C ALA A 316 -21.91 -6.20 -3.65
N VAL A 317 -21.55 -5.30 -4.58
CA VAL A 317 -20.34 -5.43 -5.40
C VAL A 317 -19.09 -5.39 -4.52
N PHE A 318 -19.05 -4.48 -3.53
CA PHE A 318 -17.94 -4.33 -2.61
C PHE A 318 -17.75 -5.56 -1.71
N LYS A 319 -18.82 -6.04 -1.07
CA LYS A 319 -18.81 -7.29 -0.29
C LYS A 319 -18.33 -8.48 -1.12
N ARG A 320 -18.77 -8.57 -2.39
CA ARG A 320 -18.32 -9.62 -3.31
C ARG A 320 -16.87 -9.46 -3.73
N SER A 321 -16.34 -8.23 -3.87
CA SER A 321 -14.92 -8.02 -4.16
C SER A 321 -14.06 -8.43 -2.96
N CYS A 322 -14.41 -8.00 -1.74
CA CYS A 322 -13.67 -8.37 -0.53
C CYS A 322 -13.68 -9.89 -0.26
N ALA A 323 -14.83 -10.55 -0.41
CA ALA A 323 -14.92 -12.01 -0.29
C ALA A 323 -14.10 -12.73 -1.38
N ARG A 324 -14.14 -12.27 -2.63
CA ARG A 324 -13.37 -12.86 -3.75
C ARG A 324 -11.87 -12.61 -3.65
N GLY A 325 -11.44 -11.46 -3.13
CA GLY A 325 -10.03 -11.15 -2.88
C GLY A 325 -9.47 -12.08 -1.81
N TRP A 326 -10.19 -12.22 -0.70
CA TRP A 326 -9.78 -13.09 0.41
C TRP A 326 -9.73 -14.57 0.01
N GLN A 327 -10.76 -15.07 -0.69
CA GLN A 327 -10.83 -16.46 -1.11
C GLN A 327 -9.74 -16.80 -2.15
N ARG A 328 -9.47 -15.92 -3.12
CA ARG A 328 -8.39 -16.12 -4.11
C ARG A 328 -7.00 -16.07 -3.48
N ASN A 329 -6.75 -15.18 -2.51
CA ASN A 329 -5.48 -15.15 -1.78
C ASN A 329 -5.25 -16.45 -0.99
N ARG A 330 -6.30 -17.01 -0.40
CA ARG A 330 -6.23 -18.26 0.35
C ARG A 330 -5.98 -19.48 -0.55
N GLU A 331 -6.66 -19.55 -1.69
CA GLU A 331 -6.49 -20.64 -2.68
C GLU A 331 -5.12 -20.58 -3.37
N ARG A 332 -4.61 -19.38 -3.69
CA ARG A 332 -3.30 -19.20 -4.34
C ARG A 332 -2.10 -19.32 -3.40
N ALA A 333 -2.24 -18.98 -2.12
CA ALA A 333 -1.25 -19.36 -1.09
C ALA A 333 -1.11 -20.88 -0.97
N ALA A 334 -2.19 -21.64 -1.20
CA ALA A 334 -2.15 -23.10 -1.25
C ALA A 334 -1.54 -23.64 -2.55
N THR A 335 -1.71 -22.95 -3.70
CA THR A 335 -1.13 -23.37 -4.99
C THR A 335 0.34 -22.96 -5.17
N ALA A 336 0.78 -21.86 -4.56
CA ALA A 336 2.20 -21.48 -4.51
C ALA A 336 3.06 -22.51 -3.74
N SER A 337 2.43 -23.35 -2.90
CA SER A 337 3.06 -24.52 -2.26
C SER A 337 3.28 -25.70 -3.21
N MET A 338 2.92 -25.58 -4.50
CA MET A 338 2.85 -26.72 -5.42
C MET A 338 3.54 -26.48 -6.76
N TYR A 339 4.60 -25.66 -6.86
CA TYR A 339 5.48 -25.67 -8.04
C TYR A 339 6.92 -25.26 -7.69
N VAL A 340 7.69 -26.20 -7.14
CA VAL A 340 9.13 -26.34 -7.44
C VAL A 340 9.43 -27.84 -7.50
N ARG A 341 9.45 -28.41 -8.71
CA ARG A 341 9.93 -29.78 -8.92
C ARG A 341 11.45 -29.69 -9.08
N TYR A 342 12.18 -29.80 -7.97
CA TYR A 342 13.63 -29.90 -7.94
C TYR A 342 14.06 -31.18 -8.68
N HIS A 343 14.71 -31.04 -9.84
CA HIS A 343 15.55 -32.09 -10.42
C HIS A 343 17.01 -31.62 -10.36
N ASP A 344 17.83 -32.47 -9.74
CA ASP A 344 19.29 -32.58 -9.81
C ASP A 344 20.17 -31.45 -9.27
N LEU A 345 20.37 -31.42 -7.94
CA LEU A 345 21.67 -31.10 -7.32
C LEU A 345 21.90 -31.96 -6.05
N PRO A 346 23.15 -32.37 -5.77
CA PRO A 346 23.46 -33.42 -4.81
C PRO A 346 23.28 -32.98 -3.35
N SER A 347 22.84 -33.95 -2.56
CA SER A 347 22.55 -33.89 -1.13
C SER A 347 23.66 -33.24 -0.29
N GLN A 348 23.36 -32.08 0.31
CA GLN A 348 23.63 -31.79 1.73
C GLN A 348 23.17 -30.36 2.06
N MET A 349 21.96 -30.22 2.63
CA MET A 349 21.69 -29.26 3.70
C MET A 349 20.35 -29.62 4.35
N THR A 350 20.39 -29.70 5.66
CA THR A 350 19.37 -30.23 6.55
C THR A 350 18.13 -29.33 6.65
N LYS A 351 16.97 -29.98 6.75
CA LYS A 351 15.64 -29.42 6.99
C LYS A 351 15.61 -28.38 8.12
N HIS A 352 15.06 -27.19 7.84
CA HIS A 352 14.24 -26.45 8.78
C HIS A 352 13.05 -25.81 8.04
N ASP A 353 11.92 -25.82 8.74
CA ASP A 353 10.53 -25.71 8.30
C ASP A 353 10.18 -24.61 7.25
N ALA A 354 9.49 -25.04 6.20
CA ALA A 354 8.69 -24.18 5.34
C ALA A 354 7.39 -23.81 6.07
N SER A 355 7.34 -22.62 6.69
CA SER A 355 6.12 -22.09 7.29
C SER A 355 5.36 -21.20 6.30
N VAL A 356 4.10 -21.59 6.08
CA VAL A 356 3.01 -20.88 5.42
C VAL A 356 3.01 -19.37 5.73
N VAL A 357 3.07 -18.51 4.70
CA VAL A 357 2.84 -17.06 4.81
C VAL A 357 1.33 -16.82 4.92
N SER A 358 0.79 -17.10 6.10
CA SER A 358 -0.20 -16.23 6.71
C SER A 358 0.56 -14.96 7.12
N THR A 359 -0.05 -13.78 7.04
CA THR A 359 0.46 -12.59 7.74
C THR A 359 0.69 -12.97 9.20
N LYS A 360 1.93 -13.34 9.54
CA LYS A 360 2.36 -13.65 10.89
C LYS A 360 3.01 -12.36 11.35
N ILE A 361 2.25 -11.59 12.12
CA ILE A 361 2.81 -10.46 12.88
C ILE A 361 3.87 -11.08 13.80
N THR A 362 5.13 -10.91 13.42
CA THR A 362 6.25 -11.41 14.22
C THR A 362 6.65 -10.29 15.16
N LEU A 363 6.20 -10.39 16.41
CA LEU A 363 6.62 -9.48 17.48
C LEU A 363 8.05 -9.82 17.87
N MET A 364 9.00 -8.96 17.53
CA MET A 364 10.34 -9.02 18.10
C MET A 364 10.34 -8.30 19.44
N ARG A 365 10.55 -9.05 20.52
CA ARG A 365 10.85 -8.50 21.84
C ARG A 365 12.33 -8.14 21.89
N LEU A 366 12.68 -6.88 21.69
CA LEU A 366 14.02 -6.40 21.98
C LEU A 366 14.18 -6.31 23.50
N GLY A 367 14.67 -7.39 24.09
CA GLY A 367 15.07 -7.41 25.49
C GLY A 367 16.33 -6.57 25.68
N GLY A 368 16.18 -5.42 26.33
CA GLY A 368 17.32 -4.69 26.87
C GLY A 368 17.92 -5.45 28.05
N SER A 369 19.25 -5.61 28.04
CA SER A 369 20.04 -5.54 29.25
C SER A 369 21.08 -4.43 29.09
N PRO A 370 21.33 -3.65 30.14
CA PRO A 370 22.22 -2.51 30.08
C PRO A 370 23.68 -2.98 30.02
N LEU A 371 24.48 -2.17 29.33
CA LEU A 371 25.91 -1.94 29.54
C LEU A 371 26.56 -2.73 30.69
N GLN A 372 27.53 -3.58 30.32
CA GLN A 372 28.82 -3.68 30.99
C GLN A 372 29.93 -3.63 29.96
#